data_AF-A0A150GJH4-F1
#
_entry.id   AF-A0A150GJH4-F1
#
_cell.length_a   1.000
_cell.length_b   1.000
_cell.length_c   1.000
_cell.angle_alpha   90.00
_cell.angle_beta   90.00
_cell.angle_gamma   90.00
#
_symmetry.space_group_name_H-M   'P 1'
#
loop_
_entity.id
_entity.type
_entity.pdbx_description
1 polymer ?
#
loop_
_entity_poly.entity_id
_entity_poly.type
_entity_poly.pdbx_seq_one_letter_code
_entity_poly.pdbx_strand_id
1 'polypeptide(L)'
;MAPVQQPARSGLRLGQQAPAVRPVLRGLGFKQQRAAVIAHSGQNRDVTARVAEMAAPASTSAPDAPVSDSARWASMSYSEQYDEIMRNKPLNTKKVVPKPSKDAQSSIPGAGKVLLSDVRTVGKRKLFGREWNTTDLYYTGFIGGMHLLALAAPFTFSWEMVGLFLGSYFVTGCLGITLSYHRMLSHKSFTCPKWLEYALAYCGVLAVQGDPLEWASSHRYHHLHTDTPLDPHSPYEGFFWSHMGWLLDNKATMERVSNRTNADDLESQWYYRWLRDTYAWHVAAQLGVLFLLGGFPAVVWGGALRMCWVWHITWFVNSASHCWGYQDYNTGDLSRNNWWVGILAFGEGWHNNHHAFEFSARHGFEWWQVDMTWGVICLLEKLGLANNVKLPTERQKARLAINRGPITA
;
A
#
# COMPACT_ATOMS: atom_id res chain seq x y z
N MET A 1 33.27 79.59 -6.39
CA MET A 1 34.49 79.01 -7.00
C MET A 1 35.18 78.16 -5.96
N ALA A 2 35.21 76.82 -6.20
CA ALA A 2 36.05 75.70 -5.69
C ALA A 2 36.66 75.71 -4.26
N PRO A 3 37.07 74.55 -3.65
CA PRO A 3 36.94 73.15 -4.09
C PRO A 3 36.48 72.14 -2.99
N VAL A 4 36.36 70.89 -3.44
CA VAL A 4 36.12 69.60 -2.77
C VAL A 4 37.23 69.20 -1.78
N GLN A 5 36.89 68.43 -0.72
CA GLN A 5 37.76 67.38 -0.15
C GLN A 5 36.97 66.33 0.67
N GLN A 6 37.21 65.04 0.37
CA GLN A 6 36.80 63.89 1.17
C GLN A 6 37.57 63.82 2.51
N PRO A 7 37.12 62.97 3.45
CA PRO A 7 38.09 62.09 4.08
C PRO A 7 37.65 60.63 4.19
N ALA A 8 38.70 59.82 4.37
CA ALA A 8 38.76 58.38 4.39
C ALA A 8 38.46 57.75 5.77
N ARG A 9 38.34 56.42 5.70
CA ARG A 9 38.08 55.41 6.73
C ARG A 9 38.99 55.50 7.97
N SER A 10 38.46 55.12 9.14
CA SER A 10 38.73 53.82 9.80
C SER A 10 38.55 53.88 11.33
N GLY A 11 38.08 52.78 11.89
CA GLY A 11 38.35 52.41 13.28
C GLY A 11 37.14 52.24 14.17
N LEU A 12 36.66 51.00 14.33
CA LEU A 12 36.22 50.53 15.65
C LEU A 12 36.35 49.01 15.76
N ARG A 13 37.07 48.61 16.81
CA ARG A 13 37.40 47.24 17.19
C ARG A 13 36.23 46.57 17.91
N LEU A 14 36.01 45.31 17.54
CA LEU A 14 35.75 44.12 18.36
C LEU A 14 35.01 44.27 19.70
N GLY A 15 33.90 43.54 19.82
CA GLY A 15 33.51 42.92 21.07
C GLY A 15 32.02 42.57 21.21
N GLN A 16 31.59 41.43 20.66
CA GLN A 16 30.83 40.39 21.38
C GLN A 16 30.39 39.26 20.42
N GLN A 17 30.61 38.04 20.87
CA GLN A 17 30.51 36.78 20.14
C GLN A 17 29.04 36.35 19.97
N ALA A 18 28.66 35.95 18.75
CA ALA A 18 27.49 35.10 18.52
C ALA A 18 27.95 33.63 18.47
N PRO A 19 27.23 32.68 19.10
CA PRO A 19 27.63 31.28 19.09
C PRO A 19 27.38 30.67 17.71
N ALA A 20 28.46 30.16 17.11
CA ALA A 20 28.44 29.39 15.87
C ALA A 20 27.74 28.03 16.08
N VAL A 21 26.69 27.77 15.31
CA VAL A 21 26.08 26.44 15.20
C VAL A 21 27.02 25.56 14.38
N ARG A 22 27.72 24.62 15.05
CA ARG A 22 28.48 23.56 14.38
C ARG A 22 27.53 22.44 13.92
N PRO A 23 27.71 21.89 12.71
CA PRO A 23 27.00 20.68 12.29
C PRO A 23 27.57 19.47 13.06
N VAL A 24 26.71 18.73 13.72
CA VAL A 24 27.08 17.46 14.38
C VAL A 24 27.08 16.36 13.31
N LEU A 25 28.24 16.14 12.68
CA LEU A 25 28.60 14.85 12.11
C LEU A 25 28.87 13.90 13.29
N ARG A 26 27.90 13.06 13.64
CA ARG A 26 28.12 11.97 14.60
C ARG A 26 28.68 10.77 13.86
N GLY A 27 29.88 10.38 14.27
CA GLY A 27 30.67 9.31 13.70
C GLY A 27 30.04 7.92 13.85
N LEU A 28 30.38 7.09 12.86
CA LEU A 28 30.22 5.65 12.83
C LEU A 28 30.84 5.02 14.09
N GLY A 29 29.99 4.59 15.02
CA GLY A 29 30.36 3.80 16.18
C GLY A 29 29.84 2.37 16.03
N PHE A 30 30.64 1.50 15.39
CA PHE A 30 30.43 0.07 15.44
C PHE A 30 30.60 -0.41 16.89
N LYS A 31 29.53 -0.93 17.50
CA LYS A 31 29.66 -1.85 18.63
C LYS A 31 29.08 -3.20 18.24
N GLN A 32 30.00 -4.16 18.10
CA GLN A 32 29.75 -5.59 18.07
C GLN A 32 28.85 -5.99 19.25
N GLN A 33 27.71 -6.61 18.95
CA GLN A 33 27.13 -7.62 19.82
C GLN A 33 27.11 -8.94 19.04
N ARG A 34 28.02 -9.82 19.43
CA ARG A 34 27.96 -11.26 19.15
C ARG A 34 27.11 -11.94 20.24
N ALA A 35 26.58 -13.11 19.86
CA ALA A 35 25.78 -14.10 20.61
C ALA A 35 24.26 -13.92 20.44
N ALA A 36 23.45 -14.93 20.10
CA ALA A 36 23.70 -16.36 19.91
C ALA A 36 22.73 -16.89 18.83
N VAL A 37 23.23 -17.77 17.96
CA VAL A 37 22.40 -18.59 17.07
C VAL A 37 21.75 -19.65 17.95
N ILE A 38 20.45 -19.52 18.21
CA ILE A 38 19.63 -20.62 18.71
C ILE A 38 18.75 -21.05 17.54
N ALA A 39 18.99 -22.28 17.08
CA ALA A 39 18.09 -22.98 16.18
C ALA A 39 16.73 -23.12 16.85
N HIS A 40 15.69 -22.56 16.25
CA HIS A 40 14.30 -22.94 16.53
C HIS A 40 13.73 -23.62 15.28
N SER A 41 13.99 -24.93 15.22
CA SER A 41 13.05 -25.90 14.66
C SER A 41 11.86 -26.01 15.60
N GLY A 42 10.63 -25.90 15.09
CA GLY A 42 9.45 -26.33 15.84
C GLY A 42 8.24 -25.42 15.67
N GLN A 43 7.34 -25.87 14.78
CA GLN A 43 5.88 -25.75 14.90
C GLN A 43 5.30 -24.44 15.44
N ASN A 44 4.75 -23.61 14.55
CA ASN A 44 3.55 -22.85 14.87
C ASN A 44 2.40 -23.35 14.00
N ARG A 45 1.63 -24.25 14.59
CA ARG A 45 0.27 -24.61 14.17
C ARG A 45 -0.65 -23.39 14.41
N ASP A 46 -1.65 -23.28 13.55
CA ASP A 46 -2.87 -22.48 13.69
C ASP A 46 -2.79 -20.94 13.58
N VAL A 47 -2.78 -20.49 12.33
CA VAL A 47 -3.38 -19.20 11.92
C VAL A 47 -4.80 -19.41 11.34
N THR A 48 -5.29 -20.66 11.29
CA THR A 48 -6.53 -21.06 10.62
C THR A 48 -7.81 -20.99 11.46
N ALA A 49 -7.78 -20.43 12.68
CA ALA A 49 -8.89 -20.55 13.63
C ALA A 49 -9.58 -19.23 14.06
N ARG A 50 -9.49 -18.13 13.31
CA ARG A 50 -10.09 -16.84 13.75
C ARG A 50 -11.05 -16.12 12.80
N VAL A 51 -11.56 -16.79 11.75
CA VAL A 51 -12.63 -16.25 10.88
C VAL A 51 -13.85 -17.18 10.86
N ALA A 52 -14.17 -17.78 12.01
CA ALA A 52 -15.16 -18.84 12.10
C ALA A 52 -16.20 -18.57 13.20
N GLU A 53 -16.66 -17.33 13.35
CA GLU A 53 -17.77 -17.05 14.26
C GLU A 53 -18.55 -15.81 13.83
N MET A 54 -19.12 -15.84 12.63
CA MET A 54 -20.10 -14.85 12.18
C MET A 54 -20.85 -15.39 10.95
N ALA A 55 -21.85 -16.24 11.20
CA ALA A 55 -23.05 -16.42 10.37
C ALA A 55 -23.82 -17.67 10.82
N ALA A 56 -24.84 -17.48 11.64
CA ALA A 56 -25.98 -18.39 11.72
C ALA A 56 -27.25 -17.52 11.86
N PRO A 57 -28.37 -17.87 11.18
CA PRO A 57 -29.60 -17.09 11.28
C PRO A 57 -30.30 -17.43 12.59
N ALA A 58 -30.36 -16.48 13.52
CA ALA A 58 -31.15 -16.64 14.74
C ALA A 58 -32.60 -16.21 14.46
N SER A 59 -33.47 -17.19 14.18
CA SER A 59 -34.90 -17.06 14.41
C SER A 59 -35.20 -17.41 15.87
N THR A 60 -35.54 -16.41 16.69
CA THR A 60 -36.60 -16.40 17.72
C THR A 60 -36.37 -15.19 18.62
N SER A 61 -37.40 -14.34 18.73
CA SER A 61 -37.44 -13.13 19.54
C SER A 61 -37.39 -13.42 21.04
N ALA A 62 -36.39 -12.87 21.73
CA ALA A 62 -36.40 -12.63 23.17
C ALA A 62 -36.02 -11.16 23.42
N PRO A 63 -36.70 -10.43 24.32
CA PRO A 63 -36.39 -9.03 24.59
C PRO A 63 -35.15 -8.92 25.50
N ASP A 64 -34.26 -7.99 25.13
CA ASP A 64 -33.21 -7.37 25.94
C ASP A 64 -32.15 -8.28 26.59
N ALA A 65 -31.47 -9.11 25.77
CA ALA A 65 -30.10 -9.52 26.08
C ALA A 65 -29.13 -8.38 25.67
N PRO A 66 -28.12 -8.02 26.49
CA PRO A 66 -27.12 -7.03 26.10
C PRO A 66 -26.43 -7.53 24.83
N VAL A 67 -26.59 -6.78 23.73
CA VAL A 67 -25.91 -7.03 22.47
C VAL A 67 -24.42 -7.10 22.77
N SER A 68 -23.79 -8.27 22.51
CA SER A 68 -22.34 -8.40 22.67
C SER A 68 -21.63 -7.25 21.94
N ASP A 69 -20.54 -6.72 22.49
CA ASP A 69 -19.82 -5.59 21.87
C ASP A 69 -19.57 -5.84 20.37
N SER A 70 -19.20 -7.07 19.99
CA SER A 70 -19.00 -7.43 18.58
C SER A 70 -20.24 -7.22 17.70
N ALA A 71 -21.42 -7.62 18.18
CA ALA A 71 -22.67 -7.45 17.44
C ALA A 71 -23.08 -5.98 17.33
N ARG A 72 -22.81 -5.16 18.36
CA ARG A 72 -22.99 -3.71 18.28
C ARG A 72 -22.10 -3.13 17.18
N TRP A 73 -20.79 -3.40 17.22
CA TRP A 73 -19.83 -2.89 16.24
C TRP A 73 -20.20 -3.30 14.81
N ALA A 74 -20.64 -4.54 14.59
CA ALA A 74 -21.05 -5.03 13.27
C ALA A 74 -22.34 -4.36 12.73
N SER A 75 -23.21 -3.88 13.61
CA SER A 75 -24.44 -3.16 13.24
C SER A 75 -24.21 -1.69 12.90
N MET A 76 -23.09 -1.11 13.37
CA MET A 76 -22.74 0.30 13.16
C MET A 76 -22.31 0.54 11.72
N SER A 77 -22.61 1.73 11.22
CA SER A 77 -22.04 2.27 9.99
C SER A 77 -20.54 2.49 10.12
N TYR A 78 -19.84 2.60 8.98
CA TYR A 78 -18.44 3.03 8.96
C TYR A 78 -18.27 4.38 9.67
N SER A 79 -19.20 5.31 9.44
CA SER A 79 -19.12 6.67 9.97
C SER A 79 -19.19 6.71 11.49
N GLU A 80 -20.06 5.90 12.11
CA GLU A 80 -20.17 5.79 13.57
C GLU A 80 -18.95 5.09 14.16
N GLN A 81 -18.49 3.99 13.55
CA GLN A 81 -17.25 3.32 13.97
C GLN A 81 -16.07 4.29 13.92
N TYR A 82 -15.97 5.10 12.86
CA TYR A 82 -14.92 6.09 12.68
C TYR A 82 -14.92 7.12 13.80
N ASP A 83 -16.09 7.67 14.12
CA ASP A 83 -16.20 8.71 15.15
C ASP A 83 -15.87 8.14 16.54
N GLU A 84 -16.20 6.88 16.83
CA GLU A 84 -15.83 6.21 18.09
C GLU A 84 -14.33 5.87 18.17
N ILE A 85 -13.74 5.32 17.12
CA ILE A 85 -12.31 4.94 17.09
C ILE A 85 -11.42 6.18 17.14
N MET A 86 -11.70 7.18 16.29
CA MET A 86 -10.83 8.34 16.12
C MET A 86 -10.84 9.30 17.31
N ARG A 87 -11.88 9.21 18.18
CA ARG A 87 -11.93 9.94 19.46
C ARG A 87 -10.98 9.37 20.52
N ASN A 88 -10.65 8.09 20.45
CA ASN A 88 -9.89 7.39 21.50
C ASN A 88 -8.42 7.21 21.07
N LYS A 89 -7.58 8.22 21.34
CA LYS A 89 -6.14 8.20 21.04
C LYS A 89 -5.29 7.79 22.26
N PRO A 90 -4.14 7.10 22.07
CA PRO A 90 -3.61 6.61 20.80
C PRO A 90 -4.43 5.43 20.22
N LEU A 91 -4.44 5.30 18.89
CA LEU A 91 -5.18 4.22 18.22
C LEU A 91 -4.58 2.85 18.56
N ASN A 92 -5.44 1.87 18.89
CA ASN A 92 -5.02 0.48 19.07
C ASN A 92 -5.08 -0.27 17.74
N THR A 93 -4.03 -0.14 16.92
CA THR A 93 -3.95 -0.76 15.59
C THR A 93 -3.79 -2.28 15.61
N LYS A 94 -3.62 -2.91 16.79
CA LYS A 94 -3.55 -4.38 16.92
C LYS A 94 -4.91 -5.02 17.18
N LYS A 95 -5.91 -4.24 17.59
CA LYS A 95 -7.26 -4.75 17.88
C LYS A 95 -8.06 -4.85 16.57
N VAL A 96 -8.50 -6.04 16.22
CA VAL A 96 -9.40 -6.26 15.07
C VAL A 96 -10.73 -5.54 15.30
N VAL A 97 -11.19 -4.83 14.27
CA VAL A 97 -12.47 -4.13 14.27
C VAL A 97 -13.45 -4.91 13.37
N PRO A 98 -14.67 -5.24 13.86
CA PRO A 98 -15.69 -5.85 13.01
C PRO A 98 -16.03 -4.97 11.79
N LYS A 99 -16.28 -5.60 10.64
CA LYS A 99 -16.64 -4.88 9.42
C LYS A 99 -17.92 -4.05 9.64
N PRO A 100 -17.99 -2.81 9.11
CA PRO A 100 -19.16 -1.96 9.25
C PRO A 100 -20.36 -2.49 8.46
N SER A 101 -21.56 -2.16 8.93
CA SER A 101 -22.81 -2.44 8.21
C SER A 101 -22.93 -1.54 6.98
N LYS A 102 -23.04 -2.18 5.81
CA LYS A 102 -23.26 -1.51 4.50
C LYS A 102 -24.61 -0.77 4.48
N ASP A 103 -25.64 -1.35 5.08
CA ASP A 103 -26.99 -0.76 5.15
C ASP A 103 -27.02 0.45 6.08
N ALA A 104 -26.42 0.32 7.26
CA ALA A 104 -26.32 1.45 8.21
C ALA A 104 -25.55 2.61 7.59
N GLN A 105 -24.42 2.33 6.94
CA GLN A 105 -23.62 3.35 6.24
C GLN A 105 -24.38 3.99 5.08
N SER A 106 -25.22 3.24 4.36
CA SER A 106 -26.05 3.76 3.27
C SER A 106 -27.12 4.73 3.75
N SER A 107 -27.56 4.58 5.01
CA SER A 107 -28.56 5.42 5.65
C SER A 107 -27.99 6.67 6.33
N ILE A 108 -26.65 6.84 6.37
CA ILE A 108 -26.02 8.01 6.99
C ILE A 108 -26.32 9.29 6.17
N PRO A 109 -26.75 10.39 6.82
CA PRO A 109 -26.91 11.68 6.14
C PRO A 109 -25.64 12.13 5.43
N GLY A 110 -25.77 12.51 4.15
CA GLY A 110 -24.62 12.93 3.33
C GLY A 110 -23.84 11.79 2.68
N ALA A 111 -24.28 10.53 2.82
CA ALA A 111 -23.68 9.39 2.13
C ALA A 111 -23.83 9.51 0.60
N GLY A 112 -22.75 9.88 -0.07
CA GLY A 112 -22.64 9.92 -1.53
C GLY A 112 -22.47 8.52 -2.11
N LYS A 113 -23.00 8.30 -3.31
CA LYS A 113 -22.81 7.05 -4.05
C LYS A 113 -21.57 7.19 -4.95
N VAL A 114 -20.67 6.21 -4.92
CA VAL A 114 -19.58 6.15 -5.90
C VAL A 114 -20.19 5.94 -7.28
N LEU A 115 -19.70 6.68 -8.28
CA LEU A 115 -20.24 6.63 -9.65
C LEU A 115 -20.28 5.18 -10.15
N LEU A 116 -21.44 4.73 -10.63
CA LEU A 116 -21.65 3.36 -11.15
C LEU A 116 -21.31 2.23 -10.15
N SER A 117 -21.39 2.49 -8.84
CA SER A 117 -21.11 1.52 -7.77
C SER A 117 -22.19 1.55 -6.71
N ASP A 118 -22.43 0.45 -6.00
CA ASP A 118 -23.31 0.37 -4.84
C ASP A 118 -22.69 0.91 -3.54
N VAL A 119 -21.40 1.24 -3.55
CA VAL A 119 -20.67 1.75 -2.39
C VAL A 119 -21.11 3.17 -2.01
N ARG A 120 -21.42 3.34 -0.71
CA ARG A 120 -21.85 4.60 -0.10
C ARG A 120 -20.76 5.18 0.80
N THR A 121 -20.34 6.41 0.54
CA THR A 121 -19.15 7.01 1.16
C THR A 121 -19.47 8.34 1.80
N VAL A 122 -18.76 8.67 2.88
CA VAL A 122 -18.82 9.98 3.55
C VAL A 122 -17.39 10.47 3.71
N GLY A 123 -17.07 11.60 3.07
CA GLY A 123 -15.75 12.22 3.24
C GLY A 123 -15.52 12.64 4.68
N LYS A 124 -14.49 12.09 5.33
CA LYS A 124 -14.18 12.39 6.74
C LYS A 124 -13.17 13.52 6.92
N ARG A 125 -12.51 13.95 5.83
CA ARG A 125 -11.38 14.90 5.86
C ARG A 125 -11.42 15.84 4.66
N LYS A 126 -10.99 17.08 4.86
CA LYS A 126 -10.72 18.03 3.77
C LYS A 126 -9.26 17.90 3.37
N LEU A 127 -8.99 17.45 2.14
CA LEU A 127 -7.62 17.33 1.63
C LEU A 127 -7.01 18.70 1.30
N PHE A 128 -7.82 19.59 0.72
CA PHE A 128 -7.42 20.94 0.34
C PHE A 128 -7.94 21.96 1.38
N GLY A 129 -7.16 23.03 1.60
CA GLY A 129 -7.50 24.09 2.57
C GLY A 129 -7.29 23.71 4.03
N ARG A 130 -6.63 22.58 4.31
CA ARG A 130 -6.08 22.24 5.64
C ARG A 130 -4.61 22.66 5.73
N GLU A 131 -4.08 22.73 6.94
CA GLU A 131 -2.64 22.90 7.16
C GLU A 131 -1.89 21.65 6.67
N TRP A 132 -0.86 21.86 5.85
CA TRP A 132 -0.02 20.79 5.29
C TRP A 132 1.31 20.74 6.02
N ASN A 133 1.72 19.53 6.39
CA ASN A 133 3.06 19.32 6.94
C ASN A 133 4.09 19.19 5.80
N THR A 134 5.37 19.14 6.17
CA THR A 134 6.48 19.03 5.22
C THR A 134 6.40 17.78 4.35
N THR A 135 5.96 16.64 4.90
CA THR A 135 5.80 15.39 4.15
C THR A 135 4.66 15.49 3.13
N ASP A 136 3.53 16.12 3.49
CA ASP A 136 2.42 16.37 2.57
C ASP A 136 2.89 17.20 1.36
N LEU A 137 3.68 18.24 1.61
CA LEU A 137 4.27 19.09 0.57
C LEU A 137 5.22 18.31 -0.34
N TYR A 138 6.11 17.49 0.23
CA TYR A 138 7.02 16.67 -0.56
C TYR A 138 6.28 15.64 -1.40
N TYR A 139 5.32 14.92 -0.83
CA TYR A 139 4.58 13.88 -1.54
C TYR A 139 3.74 14.50 -2.65
N THR A 140 3.00 15.56 -2.36
CA THR A 140 2.21 16.27 -3.37
C THR A 140 3.09 16.86 -4.46
N GLY A 141 4.20 17.50 -4.11
CA GLY A 141 5.13 18.09 -5.07
C GLY A 141 5.81 17.05 -5.96
N PHE A 142 6.26 15.93 -5.39
CA PHE A 142 6.90 14.85 -6.13
C PHE A 142 5.92 14.11 -7.04
N ILE A 143 4.77 13.68 -6.50
CA ILE A 143 3.71 13.03 -7.28
C ILE A 143 3.26 13.97 -8.40
N GLY A 144 2.92 15.21 -8.09
CA GLY A 144 2.51 16.22 -9.08
C GLY A 144 3.58 16.49 -10.13
N GLY A 145 4.85 16.63 -9.72
CA GLY A 145 5.98 16.84 -10.62
C GLY A 145 6.18 15.68 -11.60
N MET A 146 6.06 14.43 -11.14
CA MET A 146 6.13 13.26 -12.03
C MET A 146 4.96 13.21 -13.02
N HIS A 147 3.75 13.57 -12.60
CA HIS A 147 2.61 13.65 -13.51
C HIS A 147 2.83 14.73 -14.57
N LEU A 148 3.31 15.91 -14.19
CA LEU A 148 3.64 16.99 -15.13
C LEU A 148 4.75 16.57 -16.10
N LEU A 149 5.78 15.89 -15.62
CA LEU A 149 6.86 15.38 -16.46
C LEU A 149 6.38 14.29 -17.43
N ALA A 150 5.45 13.43 -17.00
CA ALA A 150 4.85 12.41 -17.86
C ALA A 150 4.07 13.01 -19.05
N LEU A 151 3.54 14.24 -18.93
CA LEU A 151 2.89 14.95 -20.04
C LEU A 151 3.87 15.27 -21.19
N ALA A 152 5.18 15.17 -20.97
CA ALA A 152 6.18 15.32 -22.03
C ALA A 152 6.32 14.09 -22.94
N ALA A 153 5.65 12.98 -22.62
CA ALA A 153 5.77 11.71 -23.36
C ALA A 153 5.46 11.82 -24.87
N PRO A 154 4.41 12.54 -25.32
CA PRO A 154 4.14 12.70 -26.75
C PRO A 154 5.26 13.39 -27.53
N PHE A 155 6.01 14.29 -26.88
CA PHE A 155 7.10 15.05 -27.48
C PHE A 155 8.44 14.32 -27.46
N THR A 156 8.52 13.21 -26.75
CA THR A 156 9.73 12.40 -26.58
C THR A 156 9.52 10.96 -27.03
N PHE A 157 8.50 10.73 -27.86
CA PHE A 157 8.10 9.41 -28.34
C PHE A 157 9.18 8.78 -29.23
N SER A 158 9.48 7.51 -28.94
CA SER A 158 10.14 6.58 -29.86
C SER A 158 9.75 5.16 -29.48
N TRP A 159 9.92 4.20 -30.39
CA TRP A 159 9.62 2.80 -30.09
C TRP A 159 10.56 2.21 -29.03
N GLU A 160 11.79 2.69 -28.96
CA GLU A 160 12.75 2.34 -27.90
C GLU A 160 12.24 2.81 -26.53
N MET A 161 11.65 4.01 -26.46
CA MET A 161 11.08 4.54 -25.21
C MET A 161 9.81 3.78 -24.80
N VAL A 162 9.00 3.33 -25.76
CA VAL A 162 7.87 2.42 -25.48
C VAL A 162 8.38 1.09 -24.93
N GLY A 163 9.42 0.51 -25.54
CA GLY A 163 10.07 -0.71 -25.04
C GLY A 163 10.62 -0.55 -23.63
N LEU A 164 11.29 0.58 -23.35
CA LEU A 164 11.77 0.94 -22.02
C LEU A 164 10.63 1.04 -21.01
N PHE A 165 9.54 1.72 -21.36
CA PHE A 165 8.35 1.82 -20.52
C PHE A 165 7.76 0.43 -20.21
N LEU A 166 7.52 -0.41 -21.23
CA LEU A 166 6.92 -1.74 -21.02
C LEU A 166 7.84 -2.66 -20.20
N GLY A 167 9.14 -2.67 -20.48
CA GLY A 167 10.12 -3.46 -19.73
C GLY A 167 10.22 -3.00 -18.27
N SER A 168 10.37 -1.70 -18.04
CA SER A 168 10.43 -1.15 -16.68
C SER A 168 9.10 -1.30 -15.93
N TYR A 169 7.96 -1.19 -16.61
CA TYR A 169 6.63 -1.46 -16.06
C TYR A 169 6.51 -2.91 -15.58
N PHE A 170 6.92 -3.90 -16.38
CA PHE A 170 6.94 -5.30 -15.94
C PHE A 170 7.87 -5.52 -14.75
N VAL A 171 9.08 -4.94 -14.78
CA VAL A 171 10.05 -5.06 -13.69
C VAL A 171 9.53 -4.46 -12.40
N THR A 172 9.06 -3.20 -12.42
CA THR A 172 8.65 -2.52 -11.19
C THR A 172 7.26 -2.94 -10.73
N GLY A 173 6.32 -3.15 -11.66
CA GLY A 173 4.94 -3.53 -11.36
C GLY A 173 4.80 -5.02 -11.07
N CYS A 174 5.06 -5.88 -12.06
CA CYS A 174 4.87 -7.33 -11.91
C CYS A 174 5.89 -7.91 -10.91
N LEU A 175 7.20 -7.79 -11.19
CA LEU A 175 8.21 -8.40 -10.32
C LEU A 175 8.37 -7.67 -8.97
N GLY A 176 8.35 -6.34 -8.99
CA GLY A 176 8.55 -5.51 -7.81
C GLY A 176 7.34 -5.47 -6.87
N ILE A 177 6.20 -4.94 -7.34
CA ILE A 177 5.03 -4.76 -6.48
C ILE A 177 4.28 -6.08 -6.28
N THR A 178 3.83 -6.72 -7.36
CA THR A 178 2.88 -7.84 -7.23
C THR A 178 3.56 -9.14 -6.74
N LEU A 179 4.68 -9.54 -7.35
CA LEU A 179 5.38 -10.76 -6.99
C LEU A 179 6.12 -10.60 -5.65
N SER A 180 6.86 -9.50 -5.50
CA SER A 180 7.70 -9.29 -4.30
C SER A 180 6.94 -8.69 -3.14
N TYR A 181 6.65 -7.39 -3.18
CA TYR A 181 6.09 -6.69 -2.02
C TYR A 181 4.77 -7.31 -1.56
N HIS A 182 3.90 -7.64 -2.51
CA HIS A 182 2.59 -8.17 -2.21
C HIS A 182 2.62 -9.67 -1.83
N ARG A 183 2.84 -10.57 -2.80
CA ARG A 183 2.66 -12.01 -2.57
C ARG A 183 3.78 -12.63 -1.72
N MET A 184 5.04 -12.23 -1.94
CA MET A 184 6.17 -12.82 -1.22
C MET A 184 6.40 -12.18 0.16
N LEU A 185 6.53 -10.86 0.24
CA LEU A 185 6.92 -10.17 1.48
C LEU A 185 5.73 -9.95 2.41
N SER A 186 4.59 -9.49 1.91
CA SER A 186 3.43 -9.22 2.76
C SER A 186 2.73 -10.50 3.19
N HIS A 187 2.41 -11.38 2.22
CA HIS A 187 1.57 -12.57 2.43
C HIS A 187 2.31 -13.89 2.59
N LYS A 188 3.60 -13.92 2.25
CA LYS A 188 4.42 -15.14 2.33
C LYS A 188 3.76 -16.31 1.59
N SER A 189 3.16 -16.02 0.43
CA SER A 189 2.43 -16.99 -0.38
C SER A 189 3.36 -18.03 -1.03
N PHE A 190 4.65 -17.73 -1.11
CA PHE A 190 5.73 -18.61 -1.51
C PHE A 190 7.06 -18.09 -0.92
N THR A 191 8.13 -18.86 -1.10
CA THR A 191 9.49 -18.53 -0.64
C THR A 191 10.49 -18.72 -1.77
N CYS A 192 11.55 -17.90 -1.79
CA CYS A 192 12.65 -17.96 -2.77
C CYS A 192 14.01 -17.95 -2.06
N PRO A 193 15.10 -18.34 -2.74
CA PRO A 193 16.46 -18.08 -2.27
C PRO A 193 16.67 -16.58 -1.98
N LYS A 194 17.42 -16.24 -0.92
CA LYS A 194 17.56 -14.86 -0.45
C LYS A 194 18.10 -13.88 -1.48
N TRP A 195 19.00 -14.30 -2.36
CA TRP A 195 19.51 -13.44 -3.42
C TRP A 195 18.39 -13.01 -4.38
N LEU A 196 17.46 -13.91 -4.70
CA LEU A 196 16.32 -13.63 -5.57
C LEU A 196 15.27 -12.82 -4.83
N GLU A 197 15.00 -13.15 -3.56
CA GLU A 197 14.10 -12.37 -2.69
C GLU A 197 14.53 -10.89 -2.65
N TYR A 198 15.83 -10.63 -2.45
CA TYR A 198 16.40 -9.29 -2.39
C TYR A 198 16.40 -8.59 -3.76
N ALA A 199 16.74 -9.29 -4.83
CA ALA A 199 16.68 -8.74 -6.19
C ALA A 199 15.25 -8.29 -6.56
N LEU A 200 14.26 -9.14 -6.29
CA LEU A 200 12.86 -8.83 -6.54
C LEU A 200 12.35 -7.67 -5.65
N ALA A 201 12.78 -7.61 -4.38
CA ALA A 201 12.48 -6.47 -3.51
C ALA A 201 13.08 -5.16 -4.04
N TYR A 202 14.29 -5.20 -4.61
CA TYR A 202 14.89 -4.02 -5.23
C TYR A 202 14.08 -3.52 -6.44
N CYS A 203 13.51 -4.43 -7.24
CA CYS A 203 12.57 -4.05 -8.30
C CYS A 203 11.37 -3.27 -7.75
N GLY A 204 10.88 -3.59 -6.56
CA GLY A 204 9.81 -2.86 -5.86
C GLY A 204 10.24 -1.45 -5.42
N VAL A 205 11.48 -1.28 -4.95
CA VAL A 205 12.03 0.06 -4.63
C VAL A 205 11.99 0.99 -5.86
N LEU A 206 12.24 0.44 -7.05
CA LEU A 206 12.19 1.21 -8.30
C LEU A 206 10.78 1.66 -8.69
N ALA A 207 9.72 1.03 -8.15
CA ALA A 207 8.33 1.44 -8.34
C ALA A 207 7.95 2.73 -7.59
N VAL A 208 8.78 3.15 -6.63
CA VAL A 208 8.59 4.36 -5.82
C VAL A 208 7.24 4.39 -5.09
N GLN A 209 6.93 3.34 -4.34
CA GLN A 209 5.70 3.23 -3.54
C GLN A 209 5.95 3.12 -2.02
N GLY A 210 7.15 3.43 -1.57
CA GLY A 210 7.63 3.19 -0.22
C GLY A 210 8.70 2.10 -0.19
N ASP A 211 9.48 2.08 0.88
CA ASP A 211 10.45 1.01 1.11
C ASP A 211 9.72 -0.32 1.39
N PRO A 212 10.39 -1.49 1.22
CA PRO A 212 9.72 -2.79 1.35
C PRO A 212 9.05 -3.00 2.70
N LEU A 213 9.62 -2.44 3.76
CA LEU A 213 9.11 -2.59 5.11
C LEU A 213 7.87 -1.72 5.33
N GLU A 214 7.91 -0.46 4.92
CA GLU A 214 6.75 0.43 4.95
C GLU A 214 5.57 -0.15 4.18
N TRP A 215 5.82 -0.60 2.95
CA TRP A 215 4.78 -1.10 2.06
C TRP A 215 4.14 -2.37 2.65
N ALA A 216 4.96 -3.35 3.05
CA ALA A 216 4.44 -4.61 3.60
C ALA A 216 3.74 -4.42 4.95
N SER A 217 4.26 -3.55 5.82
CA SER A 217 3.62 -3.18 7.09
C SER A 217 2.24 -2.56 6.86
N SER A 218 2.16 -1.58 5.96
CA SER A 218 0.91 -0.87 5.65
C SER A 218 -0.10 -1.82 5.02
N HIS A 219 0.34 -2.69 4.11
CA HIS A 219 -0.52 -3.68 3.45
C HIS A 219 -1.07 -4.73 4.42
N ARG A 220 -0.24 -5.22 5.35
CA ARG A 220 -0.70 -6.13 6.43
C ARG A 220 -1.73 -5.45 7.34
N TYR A 221 -1.61 -4.15 7.60
CA TYR A 221 -2.65 -3.41 8.31
C TYR A 221 -3.91 -3.21 7.49
N HIS A 222 -3.78 -2.94 6.20
CA HIS A 222 -4.94 -2.90 5.31
C HIS A 222 -5.71 -4.20 5.38
N HIS A 223 -5.08 -5.38 5.27
CA HIS A 223 -5.77 -6.67 5.41
C HIS A 223 -6.41 -6.87 6.79
N LEU A 224 -5.69 -6.53 7.86
CA LEU A 224 -6.22 -6.64 9.23
C LEU A 224 -7.47 -5.79 9.45
N HIS A 225 -7.53 -4.62 8.80
CA HIS A 225 -8.52 -3.58 9.06
C HIS A 225 -9.37 -3.22 7.84
N THR A 226 -9.37 -4.03 6.78
CA THR A 226 -9.92 -3.67 5.47
C THR A 226 -11.31 -3.05 5.59
N ASP A 227 -11.50 -1.89 4.98
CA ASP A 227 -12.78 -1.15 4.97
C ASP A 227 -13.34 -0.79 6.36
N THR A 228 -12.50 -0.84 7.41
CA THR A 228 -12.80 -0.28 8.74
C THR A 228 -12.08 1.06 8.93
N PRO A 229 -12.41 1.85 9.96
CA PRO A 229 -11.76 3.15 10.17
C PRO A 229 -10.23 3.10 10.36
N LEU A 230 -9.67 1.93 10.69
CA LEU A 230 -8.23 1.74 10.84
C LEU A 230 -7.52 1.40 9.52
N ASP A 231 -8.26 1.15 8.43
CA ASP A 231 -7.71 1.03 7.09
C ASP A 231 -7.20 2.40 6.59
N PRO A 232 -5.93 2.54 6.19
CA PRO A 232 -5.40 3.81 5.69
C PRO A 232 -6.13 4.33 4.44
N HIS A 233 -6.66 3.44 3.59
CA HIS A 233 -7.24 3.81 2.30
C HIS A 233 -8.65 3.23 2.11
N SER A 234 -9.45 3.22 3.17
CA SER A 234 -10.84 2.78 3.12
C SER A 234 -11.65 3.52 2.04
N PRO A 235 -12.38 2.81 1.16
CA PRO A 235 -13.26 3.40 0.15
C PRO A 235 -14.43 4.15 0.78
N TYR A 236 -14.81 3.84 2.04
CA TYR A 236 -15.89 4.54 2.73
C TYR A 236 -15.62 6.03 2.97
N GLU A 237 -14.35 6.46 2.98
CA GLU A 237 -13.96 7.88 3.04
C GLU A 237 -13.99 8.57 1.67
N GLY A 238 -14.26 7.81 0.60
CA GLY A 238 -14.44 8.30 -0.77
C GLY A 238 -13.52 7.62 -1.78
N PHE A 239 -13.95 7.60 -3.04
CA PHE A 239 -13.16 7.04 -4.14
C PHE A 239 -11.80 7.72 -4.29
N PHE A 240 -11.76 9.05 -4.24
CA PHE A 240 -10.50 9.79 -4.33
C PHE A 240 -9.58 9.52 -3.14
N TRP A 241 -10.16 9.37 -1.93
CA TRP A 241 -9.39 9.02 -0.72
C TRP A 241 -8.68 7.68 -0.90
N SER A 242 -9.43 6.62 -1.22
CA SER A 242 -8.89 5.27 -1.42
C SER A 242 -7.92 5.17 -2.59
N HIS A 243 -8.11 5.99 -3.64
CA HIS A 243 -7.20 6.00 -4.79
C HIS A 243 -5.87 6.67 -4.44
N MET A 244 -5.88 7.93 -4.00
CA MET A 244 -4.63 8.67 -3.74
C MET A 244 -4.69 9.67 -2.60
N GLY A 245 -5.89 10.03 -2.12
CA GLY A 245 -6.04 11.06 -1.08
C GLY A 245 -5.36 10.69 0.23
N TRP A 246 -5.31 9.40 0.59
CA TRP A 246 -4.59 8.91 1.76
C TRP A 246 -3.08 9.19 1.72
N LEU A 247 -2.47 9.20 0.52
CA LEU A 247 -1.05 9.57 0.34
C LEU A 247 -0.81 11.07 0.56
N LEU A 248 -1.85 11.88 0.35
CA LEU A 248 -1.78 13.34 0.46
C LEU A 248 -2.16 13.85 1.86
N ASP A 249 -2.36 12.96 2.84
CA ASP A 249 -2.56 13.29 4.26
C ASP A 249 -1.70 12.37 5.14
N ASN A 250 -0.43 12.74 5.28
CA ASN A 250 0.56 11.98 6.04
C ASN A 250 0.15 11.81 7.51
N LYS A 251 -0.45 12.82 8.13
CA LYS A 251 -0.90 12.71 9.52
C LYS A 251 -1.98 11.65 9.68
N ALA A 252 -3.00 11.68 8.82
CA ALA A 252 -4.08 10.69 8.82
C ALA A 252 -3.59 9.26 8.59
N THR A 253 -2.66 9.10 7.66
CA THR A 253 -2.13 7.79 7.29
C THR A 253 -1.22 7.25 8.39
N MET A 254 -0.28 8.05 8.89
CA MET A 254 0.65 7.62 9.94
C MET A 254 -0.04 7.33 11.29
N GLU A 255 -1.17 7.97 11.59
CA GLU A 255 -1.99 7.59 12.76
C GLU A 255 -2.42 6.11 12.71
N ARG A 256 -2.59 5.53 11.51
CA ARG A 256 -3.05 4.15 11.31
C ARG A 256 -1.91 3.15 11.07
N VAL A 257 -0.81 3.56 10.44
CA VAL A 257 0.25 2.63 10.00
C VAL A 257 1.63 2.86 10.63
N SER A 258 1.79 3.85 11.52
CA SER A 258 3.10 4.18 12.12
C SER A 258 3.74 3.04 12.92
N ASN A 259 2.95 2.14 13.52
CA ASN A 259 3.46 1.02 14.29
C ASN A 259 3.90 -0.12 13.35
N ARG A 260 5.17 -0.20 12.97
CA ARG A 260 5.64 -1.19 12.01
C ARG A 260 5.98 -2.58 12.60
N THR A 261 5.55 -2.87 13.83
CA THR A 261 5.87 -4.17 14.51
C THR A 261 5.23 -5.38 13.84
N ASN A 262 4.21 -5.19 12.99
CA ASN A 262 3.65 -6.27 12.18
C ASN A 262 4.59 -6.72 11.05
N ALA A 263 5.74 -6.07 10.84
CA ALA A 263 6.75 -6.37 9.82
C ALA A 263 8.16 -6.61 10.41
N ASP A 264 8.25 -7.06 11.66
CA ASP A 264 9.52 -7.34 12.35
C ASP A 264 10.39 -8.40 11.62
N ASP A 265 9.76 -9.28 10.84
CA ASP A 265 10.44 -10.25 9.97
C ASP A 265 11.24 -9.58 8.84
N LEU A 266 10.82 -8.40 8.38
CA LEU A 266 11.60 -7.57 7.46
C LEU A 266 12.58 -6.68 8.21
N GLU A 267 12.14 -6.04 9.31
CA GLU A 267 13.00 -5.17 10.14
C GLU A 267 14.25 -5.90 10.64
N SER A 268 14.13 -7.20 10.94
CA SER A 268 15.26 -8.02 11.41
C SER A 268 16.36 -8.23 10.38
N GLN A 269 16.10 -8.03 9.07
CA GLN A 269 17.07 -8.25 8.00
C GLN A 269 17.80 -6.96 7.62
N TRP A 270 19.14 -7.03 7.54
CA TRP A 270 19.97 -5.85 7.26
C TRP A 270 19.66 -5.19 5.92
N TYR A 271 19.29 -5.99 4.91
CA TYR A 271 19.05 -5.51 3.56
C TYR A 271 17.84 -4.58 3.49
N TYR A 272 16.75 -4.90 4.20
CA TYR A 272 15.55 -4.05 4.24
C TYR A 272 15.77 -2.77 5.04
N ARG A 273 16.55 -2.83 6.13
CA ARG A 273 16.98 -1.62 6.85
C ARG A 273 17.83 -0.72 5.96
N TRP A 274 18.78 -1.30 5.22
CA TRP A 274 19.58 -0.56 4.25
C TRP A 274 18.70 0.13 3.19
N LEU A 275 17.80 -0.61 2.54
CA LEU A 275 16.89 -0.03 1.54
C LEU A 275 16.02 1.09 2.08
N ARG A 276 15.50 0.97 3.31
CA ARG A 276 14.75 2.03 3.99
C ARG A 276 15.63 3.27 4.21
N ASP A 277 16.82 3.09 4.77
CA ASP A 277 17.71 4.18 5.16
C ASP A 277 18.33 4.88 3.93
N THR A 278 18.43 4.20 2.78
CA THR A 278 18.96 4.74 1.52
C THR A 278 17.89 4.97 0.44
N TYR A 279 16.60 4.86 0.78
CA TYR A 279 15.51 4.85 -0.20
C TYR A 279 15.54 6.03 -1.18
N ALA A 280 15.70 7.25 -0.67
CA ALA A 280 15.77 8.46 -1.51
C ALA A 280 16.93 8.43 -2.51
N TRP A 281 18.07 7.82 -2.15
CA TRP A 281 19.21 7.66 -3.05
C TRP A 281 18.90 6.70 -4.19
N HIS A 282 18.15 5.62 -3.94
CA HIS A 282 17.73 4.71 -4.99
C HIS A 282 16.76 5.37 -5.98
N VAL A 283 15.83 6.19 -5.47
CA VAL A 283 14.92 6.99 -6.30
C VAL A 283 15.68 7.99 -7.16
N ALA A 284 16.65 8.72 -6.60
CA ALA A 284 17.47 9.65 -7.37
C ALA A 284 18.37 8.92 -8.38
N ALA A 285 19.01 7.82 -7.96
CA ALA A 285 19.92 7.04 -8.79
C ALA A 285 19.22 6.44 -10.02
N GLN A 286 17.99 5.90 -9.88
CA GLN A 286 17.28 5.37 -11.05
C GLN A 286 17.00 6.44 -12.11
N LEU A 287 16.63 7.66 -11.69
CA LEU A 287 16.39 8.77 -12.62
C LEU A 287 17.69 9.23 -13.27
N GLY A 288 18.78 9.28 -12.50
CA GLY A 288 20.12 9.56 -13.01
C GLY A 288 20.59 8.52 -14.04
N VAL A 289 20.41 7.23 -13.75
CA VAL A 289 20.76 6.14 -14.69
C VAL A 289 19.93 6.22 -15.97
N LEU A 290 18.63 6.47 -15.87
CA LEU A 290 17.77 6.68 -17.04
C LEU A 290 18.27 7.85 -17.89
N PHE A 291 18.60 8.98 -17.26
CA PHE A 291 19.15 10.14 -17.95
C PHE A 291 20.48 9.85 -18.64
N LEU A 292 21.39 9.12 -17.98
CA LEU A 292 22.69 8.78 -18.55
C LEU A 292 22.59 7.81 -19.73
N LEU A 293 21.63 6.89 -19.72
CA LEU A 293 21.48 5.87 -20.76
C LEU A 293 20.65 6.31 -21.96
N GLY A 294 19.63 7.16 -21.76
CA GLY A 294 18.71 7.54 -22.82
C GLY A 294 18.25 9.00 -22.76
N GLY A 295 18.97 9.84 -22.02
CA GLY A 295 18.70 11.26 -21.91
C GLY A 295 17.35 11.59 -21.28
N PHE A 296 16.86 12.78 -21.56
CA PHE A 296 15.56 13.25 -21.10
C PHE A 296 14.38 12.33 -21.52
N PRO A 297 14.31 11.79 -22.75
CA PRO A 297 13.25 10.84 -23.13
C PRO A 297 13.15 9.62 -22.20
N ALA A 298 14.29 9.03 -21.80
CA ALA A 298 14.28 7.86 -20.91
C ALA A 298 13.79 8.21 -19.50
N VAL A 299 14.07 9.41 -19.00
CA VAL A 299 13.52 9.91 -17.72
C VAL A 299 12.00 10.11 -17.84
N VAL A 300 11.51 10.63 -18.96
CA VAL A 300 10.08 10.81 -19.19
C VAL A 300 9.36 9.46 -19.25
N TRP A 301 9.86 8.50 -20.05
CA TRP A 301 9.17 7.23 -20.30
C TRP A 301 9.43 6.17 -19.23
N GLY A 302 10.70 5.86 -18.94
CA GLY A 302 11.10 4.86 -17.95
C GLY A 302 11.06 5.39 -16.51
N GLY A 303 11.05 6.71 -16.32
CA GLY A 303 10.88 7.37 -15.02
C GLY A 303 9.43 7.80 -14.81
N ALA A 304 9.09 9.01 -15.21
CA ALA A 304 7.83 9.67 -14.87
C ALA A 304 6.57 8.93 -15.33
N LEU A 305 6.44 8.65 -16.63
CA LEU A 305 5.27 7.97 -17.20
C LEU A 305 5.09 6.58 -16.59
N ARG A 306 6.16 5.79 -16.51
CA ARG A 306 6.13 4.47 -15.87
C ARG A 306 5.80 4.55 -14.38
N MET A 307 6.34 5.50 -13.62
CA MET A 307 5.97 5.72 -12.22
C MET A 307 4.47 6.01 -12.09
N CYS A 308 3.96 7.02 -12.80
CA CYS A 308 2.55 7.38 -12.79
C CYS A 308 1.64 6.22 -13.19
N TRP A 309 2.02 5.46 -14.21
CA TRP A 309 1.27 4.29 -14.65
C TRP A 309 1.19 3.23 -13.54
N VAL A 310 2.34 2.84 -12.98
CA VAL A 310 2.43 1.82 -11.93
C VAL A 310 1.73 2.27 -10.64
N TRP A 311 1.80 3.56 -10.31
CA TRP A 311 1.05 4.15 -9.22
C TRP A 311 -0.46 4.00 -9.43
N HIS A 312 -1.00 4.52 -10.54
CA HIS A 312 -2.43 4.49 -10.78
C HIS A 312 -3.02 3.08 -10.85
N ILE A 313 -2.35 2.12 -11.50
CA ILE A 313 -2.85 0.74 -11.51
C ILE A 313 -2.86 0.12 -10.11
N THR A 314 -1.88 0.44 -9.25
CA THR A 314 -1.84 -0.04 -7.87
C THR A 314 -2.92 0.64 -7.03
N TRP A 315 -3.09 1.94 -7.20
CA TRP A 315 -4.14 2.73 -6.56
C TRP A 315 -5.54 2.31 -6.99
N PHE A 316 -5.71 1.81 -8.22
CA PHE A 316 -6.96 1.19 -8.66
C PHE A 316 -7.24 -0.15 -7.98
N VAL A 317 -6.23 -0.88 -7.50
CA VAL A 317 -6.48 -2.04 -6.64
C VAL A 317 -7.21 -1.58 -5.37
N ASN A 318 -6.73 -0.53 -4.73
CA ASN A 318 -7.35 0.01 -3.50
C ASN A 318 -8.74 0.63 -3.76
N SER A 319 -8.91 1.37 -4.86
CA SER A 319 -10.14 2.11 -5.12
C SER A 319 -11.12 1.37 -6.02
N ALA A 320 -10.72 1.06 -7.25
CA ALA A 320 -11.59 0.41 -8.24
C ALA A 320 -11.98 -1.00 -7.81
N SER A 321 -11.06 -1.77 -7.21
CA SER A 321 -11.34 -3.13 -6.75
C SER A 321 -12.03 -3.19 -5.39
N HIS A 322 -12.40 -2.05 -4.81
CA HIS A 322 -13.35 -1.97 -3.68
C HIS A 322 -14.67 -1.28 -4.06
N CYS A 323 -14.76 -0.69 -5.26
CA CYS A 323 -15.95 0.03 -5.71
C CYS A 323 -16.68 -0.69 -6.85
N TRP A 324 -15.95 -1.31 -7.79
CA TRP A 324 -16.52 -1.88 -9.01
C TRP A 324 -16.10 -3.34 -9.23
N GLY A 325 -16.99 -4.12 -9.82
CA GLY A 325 -16.77 -5.53 -10.12
C GLY A 325 -17.79 -6.44 -9.46
N TYR A 326 -17.39 -7.68 -9.19
CA TYR A 326 -18.25 -8.71 -8.62
C TYR A 326 -17.57 -9.41 -7.43
N GLN A 327 -18.35 -10.12 -6.59
CA GLN A 327 -17.85 -10.85 -5.41
C GLN A 327 -18.25 -12.30 -5.48
N ASP A 328 -17.28 -13.21 -5.58
CA ASP A 328 -17.53 -14.65 -5.57
C ASP A 328 -17.43 -15.23 -4.16
N TYR A 329 -16.75 -14.52 -3.25
CA TYR A 329 -16.51 -14.92 -1.88
C TYR A 329 -17.02 -13.88 -0.88
N ASN A 330 -17.65 -14.35 0.19
CA ASN A 330 -18.16 -13.55 1.28
C ASN A 330 -17.05 -13.21 2.27
N THR A 331 -16.34 -12.12 2.01
CA THR A 331 -15.27 -11.57 2.86
C THR A 331 -15.80 -10.60 3.92
N GLY A 332 -17.05 -10.15 3.79
CA GLY A 332 -17.66 -9.11 4.63
C GLY A 332 -17.22 -7.68 4.28
N ASP A 333 -16.11 -7.51 3.56
CA ASP A 333 -15.62 -6.22 3.05
C ASP A 333 -16.22 -5.86 1.67
N LEU A 334 -15.71 -4.80 1.06
CA LEU A 334 -16.09 -4.27 -0.24
C LEU A 334 -15.18 -4.74 -1.38
N SER A 335 -14.20 -5.61 -1.13
CA SER A 335 -13.30 -6.11 -2.19
C SER A 335 -14.10 -6.77 -3.32
N ARG A 336 -13.70 -6.53 -4.56
CA ARG A 336 -14.37 -6.99 -5.79
C ARG A 336 -13.34 -7.48 -6.80
N ASN A 337 -13.71 -8.52 -7.53
CA ASN A 337 -12.99 -8.95 -8.71
C ASN A 337 -13.27 -7.99 -9.88
N ASN A 338 -12.20 -7.46 -10.47
CA ASN A 338 -12.22 -6.45 -11.52
C ASN A 338 -11.21 -6.83 -12.62
N TRP A 339 -11.73 -7.20 -13.80
CA TRP A 339 -10.94 -7.80 -14.86
C TRP A 339 -9.90 -6.86 -15.49
N TRP A 340 -10.22 -5.58 -15.67
CA TRP A 340 -9.30 -4.64 -16.30
C TRP A 340 -8.18 -4.25 -15.34
N VAL A 341 -8.47 -4.15 -14.03
CA VAL A 341 -7.43 -4.06 -13.00
C VAL A 341 -6.63 -5.36 -12.98
N GLY A 342 -7.26 -6.52 -13.16
CA GLY A 342 -6.58 -7.81 -13.26
C GLY A 342 -5.51 -7.84 -14.35
N ILE A 343 -5.84 -7.34 -15.55
CA ILE A 343 -4.90 -7.27 -16.66
C ILE A 343 -3.79 -6.25 -16.39
N LEU A 344 -4.15 -5.01 -16.02
CA LEU A 344 -3.18 -3.92 -15.83
C LEU A 344 -2.31 -4.08 -14.59
N ALA A 345 -2.82 -4.72 -13.54
CA ALA A 345 -2.07 -4.99 -12.32
C ALA A 345 -1.65 -6.46 -12.25
N PHE A 346 -1.42 -7.14 -13.38
CA PHE A 346 -0.78 -8.46 -13.45
C PHE A 346 -1.45 -9.58 -12.62
N GLY A 347 -2.74 -9.45 -12.31
CA GLY A 347 -3.54 -10.40 -11.53
C GLY A 347 -4.13 -9.81 -10.24
N GLU A 348 -3.69 -8.62 -9.82
CA GLU A 348 -4.11 -8.03 -8.54
C GLU A 348 -5.56 -7.52 -8.51
N GLY A 349 -6.20 -7.40 -9.67
CA GLY A 349 -7.63 -7.06 -9.77
C GLY A 349 -8.59 -8.21 -9.42
N TRP A 350 -8.12 -9.45 -9.25
CA TRP A 350 -8.94 -10.52 -8.67
C TRP A 350 -9.01 -10.36 -7.14
N HIS A 351 -9.47 -9.18 -6.72
CA HIS A 351 -9.23 -8.68 -5.38
C HIS A 351 -10.14 -9.32 -4.34
N ASN A 352 -11.38 -9.67 -4.70
CA ASN A 352 -12.24 -10.44 -3.79
C ASN A 352 -11.71 -11.85 -3.54
N ASN A 353 -11.14 -12.50 -4.57
CA ASN A 353 -10.47 -13.78 -4.41
C ASN A 353 -9.27 -13.66 -3.47
N HIS A 354 -8.48 -12.61 -3.64
CA HIS A 354 -7.33 -12.30 -2.80
C HIS A 354 -7.72 -12.05 -1.34
N HIS A 355 -8.71 -11.19 -1.07
CA HIS A 355 -9.20 -10.94 0.29
C HIS A 355 -9.82 -12.19 0.95
N ALA A 356 -10.40 -13.10 0.17
CA ALA A 356 -10.89 -14.37 0.70
C ALA A 356 -9.76 -15.33 1.10
N PHE A 357 -8.63 -15.31 0.39
CA PHE A 357 -7.49 -16.20 0.63
C PHE A 357 -6.16 -15.45 0.49
N GLU A 358 -5.90 -14.52 1.41
CA GLU A 358 -4.75 -13.60 1.36
C GLU A 358 -3.39 -14.33 1.27
N PHE A 359 -3.31 -15.54 1.81
CA PHE A 359 -2.11 -16.38 1.78
C PHE A 359 -1.84 -17.04 0.41
N SER A 360 -2.78 -16.97 -0.53
CA SER A 360 -2.70 -17.64 -1.82
C SER A 360 -1.63 -17.01 -2.71
N ALA A 361 -0.89 -17.83 -3.45
CA ALA A 361 0.04 -17.36 -4.48
C ALA A 361 -0.65 -17.02 -5.80
N ARG A 362 -1.89 -17.49 -5.99
CA ARG A 362 -2.73 -17.30 -7.17
C ARG A 362 -3.96 -16.49 -6.77
N HIS A 363 -4.26 -15.41 -7.47
CA HIS A 363 -5.47 -14.61 -7.22
C HIS A 363 -6.57 -14.92 -8.24
N GLY A 364 -6.22 -15.20 -9.49
CA GLY A 364 -7.19 -15.60 -10.52
C GLY A 364 -7.52 -17.08 -10.45
N PHE A 365 -8.62 -17.48 -9.80
CA PHE A 365 -8.99 -18.90 -9.61
C PHE A 365 -9.68 -19.53 -10.81
N GLU A 366 -10.38 -18.74 -11.61
CA GLU A 366 -11.01 -19.22 -12.84
C GLU A 366 -10.04 -19.19 -14.02
N TRP A 367 -10.28 -20.01 -15.04
CA TRP A 367 -9.40 -20.13 -16.22
C TRP A 367 -9.29 -18.82 -17.02
N TRP A 368 -10.34 -18.00 -17.00
CA TRP A 368 -10.41 -16.71 -17.68
C TRP A 368 -9.88 -15.56 -16.82
N GLN A 369 -9.63 -15.80 -15.53
CA GLN A 369 -9.05 -14.81 -14.62
C GLN A 369 -7.53 -14.76 -14.81
N VAL A 370 -7.09 -14.02 -15.84
CA VAL A 370 -5.68 -13.87 -16.19
C VAL A 370 -4.87 -13.31 -15.02
N ASP A 371 -3.89 -14.09 -14.56
CA ASP A 371 -2.99 -13.75 -13.45
C ASP A 371 -1.54 -13.97 -13.92
N MET A 372 -0.93 -12.89 -14.42
CA MET A 372 0.42 -12.95 -14.99
C MET A 372 1.46 -13.27 -13.92
N THR A 373 1.30 -12.70 -12.73
CA THR A 373 2.21 -12.92 -11.60
C THR A 373 2.16 -14.37 -11.13
N TRP A 374 0.99 -15.02 -11.14
CA TRP A 374 0.90 -16.46 -10.93
C TRP A 374 1.68 -17.27 -11.97
N GLY A 375 1.63 -16.85 -13.25
CA GLY A 375 2.45 -17.45 -14.31
C GLY A 375 3.96 -17.35 -14.02
N VAL A 376 4.42 -16.21 -13.49
CA VAL A 376 5.81 -16.03 -13.05
C VAL A 376 6.15 -16.95 -11.88
N ILE A 377 5.26 -17.08 -10.89
CA ILE A 377 5.47 -18.00 -9.75
C ILE A 377 5.58 -19.45 -10.24
N CYS A 378 4.70 -19.89 -11.15
CA CYS A 378 4.75 -21.22 -11.75
C CYS A 378 6.08 -21.47 -12.48
N LEU A 379 6.60 -20.47 -13.19
CA LEU A 379 7.89 -20.56 -13.86
C LEU A 379 9.02 -20.71 -12.83
N LEU A 380 9.03 -19.88 -11.79
CA LEU A 380 10.04 -19.95 -10.72
C LEU A 380 9.98 -21.30 -9.99
N GLU A 381 8.80 -21.83 -9.73
CA GLU A 381 8.62 -23.15 -9.10
C GLU A 381 9.18 -24.26 -9.99
N LYS A 382 8.88 -24.25 -11.30
CA LYS A 382 9.45 -25.20 -12.27
C LYS A 382 10.98 -25.14 -12.35
N LEU A 383 11.56 -23.96 -12.14
CA LEU A 383 13.01 -23.76 -12.10
C LEU A 383 13.64 -24.09 -10.74
N GLY A 384 12.84 -24.51 -9.74
CA GLY A 384 13.31 -24.78 -8.37
C GLY A 384 13.67 -23.51 -7.57
N LEU A 385 13.26 -22.34 -8.06
CA LEU A 385 13.53 -21.03 -7.45
C LEU A 385 12.41 -20.54 -6.53
N ALA A 386 11.19 -21.09 -6.65
CA ALA A 386 10.09 -20.86 -5.71
C ALA A 386 9.71 -22.17 -5.00
N ASN A 387 9.49 -22.09 -3.69
CA ASN A 387 9.12 -23.20 -2.82
C ASN A 387 7.97 -22.79 -1.90
N ASN A 388 7.29 -23.77 -1.29
CA ASN A 388 6.18 -23.54 -0.35
C ASN A 388 5.07 -22.67 -0.95
N VAL A 389 4.75 -22.89 -2.22
CA VAL A 389 3.68 -22.17 -2.93
C VAL A 389 2.33 -22.58 -2.33
N LYS A 390 1.60 -21.59 -1.81
CA LYS A 390 0.33 -21.83 -1.11
C LYS A 390 -0.86 -21.56 -2.03
N LEU A 391 -1.86 -22.42 -1.94
CA LEU A 391 -3.15 -22.29 -2.65
C LEU A 391 -4.29 -22.68 -1.72
N PRO A 392 -5.48 -22.07 -1.85
CA PRO A 392 -6.65 -22.49 -1.09
C PRO A 392 -7.17 -23.84 -1.60
N THR A 393 -7.61 -24.66 -0.65
CA THR A 393 -8.32 -25.92 -0.94
C THR A 393 -9.73 -25.65 -1.44
N GLU A 394 -10.32 -26.58 -2.20
CA GLU A 394 -11.72 -26.47 -2.64
C GLU A 394 -12.70 -26.36 -1.46
N ARG A 395 -12.39 -27.01 -0.33
CA ARG A 395 -13.18 -26.87 0.91
C ARG A 395 -13.15 -25.44 1.46
N GLN A 396 -11.99 -24.78 1.44
CA GLN A 396 -11.86 -23.39 1.88
C GLN A 396 -12.63 -22.46 0.93
N LYS A 397 -12.55 -22.67 -0.39
CA LYS A 397 -13.34 -21.95 -1.39
C LYS A 397 -14.84 -22.10 -1.17
N ALA A 398 -15.32 -23.34 -1.07
CA ALA A 398 -16.75 -23.64 -0.86
C ALA A 398 -17.31 -23.00 0.41
N ARG A 399 -16.51 -22.87 1.47
CA ARG A 399 -16.93 -22.25 2.73
C ARG A 399 -17.22 -20.75 2.59
N LEU A 400 -16.45 -20.05 1.77
CA LEU A 400 -16.60 -18.61 1.56
C LEU A 400 -17.43 -18.27 0.32
N ALA A 401 -17.72 -19.24 -0.55
CA ALA A 401 -18.46 -18.99 -1.77
C ALA A 401 -19.82 -18.32 -1.50
N ILE A 402 -20.10 -17.25 -2.22
CA ILE A 402 -21.43 -16.63 -2.24
C ILE A 402 -22.32 -17.52 -3.09
N ASN A 403 -23.33 -18.14 -2.46
CA ASN A 403 -24.39 -18.85 -3.17
C ASN A 403 -25.24 -17.83 -3.93
N ARG A 404 -24.79 -17.48 -5.14
CA ARG A 404 -25.67 -16.88 -6.13
C ARG A 404 -26.59 -18.02 -6.56
N GLY A 405 -27.87 -17.94 -6.23
CA GLY A 405 -28.86 -18.87 -6.78
C GLY A 405 -28.74 -18.95 -8.31
N PRO A 406 -29.35 -19.96 -8.96
CA PRO A 406 -29.25 -20.11 -10.40
C PRO A 406 -29.57 -18.79 -11.10
N ILE A 407 -28.66 -18.37 -11.98
CA ILE A 407 -28.86 -17.20 -12.86
C ILE A 407 -30.08 -17.55 -13.72
N THR A 408 -31.22 -16.93 -13.44
CA THR A 408 -32.38 -17.00 -14.33
C THR A 408 -31.96 -16.33 -15.64
N ALA A 409 -31.88 -17.14 -16.71
CA ALA A 409 -31.47 -16.75 -18.05
C ALA A 409 -32.41 -15.74 -18.69
#